data_AF-A0A8H6FJG8-F1
#
_entry.id   AF-A0A8H6FJG8-F1
#
_cell.length_a   1.000
_cell.length_b   1.000
_cell.length_c   1.000
_cell.angle_alpha   90.00
_cell.angle_beta   90.00
_cell.angle_gamma   90.00
#
_symmetry.space_group_name_H-M   'P 1'
#
loop_
_entity.id
_entity.type
_entity.pdbx_description
1 polymer ?
#
loop_
_entity_poly.entity_id
_entity_poly.type
_entity_poly.pdbx_seq_one_letter_code
_entity_poly.pdbx_strand_id
1 'polypeptide(L)'
;MANVIIKSLHTGEKLQVAKDELIHQVQHVEKKTFPRREAMDFTTELQKRNMDLVIIVDDAGLSTPARPRMVAYMVFVHLKAGNAVLLHKICVSEGYRRRGIARIVLEIQAERLKKQGCTKIQLWVDEGNIPARRLYKVLGLEEVSRVKDYYAVGRTGIQMLWGFSSV
;
A
#
# COMPACT_ATOMS: atom_id res chain seq x y z
N MET A 1 9.24 9.22 13.30
CA MET A 1 7.84 8.95 12.98
C MET A 1 7.70 8.84 11.48
N ALA A 2 6.91 7.86 11.05
CA ALA A 2 6.51 7.63 9.67
C ALA A 2 5.70 8.82 9.15
N ASN A 3 5.73 9.02 7.84
CA ASN A 3 4.90 10.02 7.21
C ASN A 3 3.51 9.45 6.93
N VAL A 4 2.48 10.01 7.56
CA VAL A 4 1.08 9.62 7.30
C VAL A 4 0.45 10.59 6.32
N ILE A 5 0.09 10.09 5.14
CA ILE A 5 -0.49 10.84 4.03
C ILE A 5 -1.94 10.37 3.85
N ILE A 6 -2.88 11.29 3.93
CA ILE A 6 -4.31 10.98 3.74
C ILE A 6 -4.77 11.63 2.44
N LYS A 7 -5.46 10.87 1.59
CA LYS A 7 -5.95 11.33 0.29
C LYS A 7 -7.43 11.01 0.08
N SER A 8 -8.14 11.91 -0.59
CA SER A 8 -9.50 11.67 -1.08
C SER A 8 -9.50 10.56 -2.13
N LEU A 9 -10.50 9.70 -2.11
CA LEU A 9 -10.77 8.73 -3.17
C LEU A 9 -11.20 9.43 -4.47
N HIS A 10 -11.95 10.53 -4.37
CA HIS A 10 -12.60 11.19 -5.50
C HIS A 10 -11.69 12.19 -6.19
N THR A 11 -10.92 12.97 -5.43
CA THR A 11 -10.03 14.00 -6.00
C THR A 11 -8.56 13.57 -6.02
N GLY A 12 -8.17 12.58 -5.21
CA GLY A 12 -6.77 12.19 -5.01
C GLY A 12 -5.95 13.23 -4.22
N GLU A 13 -6.56 14.36 -3.84
CA GLU A 13 -5.92 15.45 -3.12
C GLU A 13 -5.65 15.06 -1.67
N LYS A 14 -4.67 15.72 -1.07
CA LYS A 14 -4.34 15.50 0.35
C LYS A 14 -5.44 16.08 1.22
N LEU A 15 -5.92 15.30 2.19
CA LEU A 15 -6.90 15.74 3.17
C LEU A 15 -6.27 15.95 4.54
N GLN A 16 -6.78 16.95 5.26
CA GLN A 16 -6.41 17.24 6.65
C GLN A 16 -7.52 16.74 7.56
N VAL A 17 -7.40 15.50 8.04
CA VAL A 17 -8.36 14.85 8.95
C VAL A 17 -7.63 14.17 10.11
N ALA A 18 -8.36 13.89 11.20
CA ALA A 18 -7.81 13.23 12.37
C ALA A 18 -7.22 11.86 12.01
N LYS A 19 -5.91 11.68 12.28
CA LYS A 19 -5.17 10.49 11.86
C LYS A 19 -5.52 9.27 12.70
N ASP A 20 -5.75 9.46 13.99
CA ASP A 20 -5.90 8.36 14.95
C ASP A 20 -7.11 7.48 14.63
N GLU A 21 -8.25 8.09 14.30
CA GLU A 21 -9.45 7.34 13.89
C GLU A 21 -9.21 6.53 12.61
N LEU A 22 -8.50 7.09 11.63
CA LEU A 22 -8.16 6.38 10.40
C LEU A 22 -7.14 5.26 10.62
N ILE A 23 -6.14 5.46 11.49
CA ILE A 23 -5.17 4.43 11.85
C ILE A 23 -5.89 3.27 12.55
N HIS A 24 -6.86 3.55 13.43
CA HIS A 24 -7.70 2.50 14.01
C HIS A 24 -8.50 1.73 12.94
N GLN A 25 -9.07 2.42 11.94
CA GLN A 25 -9.74 1.74 10.83
C GLN A 25 -8.76 0.87 10.00
N VAL A 26 -7.53 1.34 9.77
CA VAL A 26 -6.47 0.57 9.10
C VAL A 26 -6.13 -0.69 9.88
N GLN A 27 -5.91 -0.58 11.19
CA GLN A 27 -5.63 -1.74 12.06
C GLN A 27 -6.77 -2.76 12.04
N HIS A 28 -8.03 -2.30 11.99
CA HIS A 28 -9.19 -3.18 11.92
C HIS A 28 -9.25 -3.95 10.60
N VAL A 29 -9.02 -3.28 9.46
CA VAL A 29 -8.99 -3.93 8.15
C VAL A 29 -7.80 -4.87 8.01
N GLU A 30 -6.63 -4.50 8.53
CA GLU A 30 -5.43 -5.35 8.54
C GLU A 30 -5.71 -6.68 9.26
N LYS A 31 -6.28 -6.64 10.47
CA LYS A 31 -6.61 -7.85 11.25
C LYS A 31 -7.64 -8.76 10.57
N LYS A 32 -8.56 -8.19 9.79
CA LYS A 32 -9.55 -8.95 9.02
C LYS A 32 -8.98 -9.55 7.74
N THR A 33 -7.95 -8.92 7.16
CA THR A 33 -7.42 -9.29 5.85
C THR A 33 -6.23 -10.24 5.95
N PHE A 34 -5.35 -10.04 6.93
CA PHE A 34 -4.11 -10.79 7.07
C PHE A 34 -4.14 -11.73 8.28
N PRO A 35 -3.58 -12.95 8.17
CA PRO A 35 -3.36 -13.81 9.33
C PRO A 35 -2.57 -13.09 10.42
N ARG A 36 -2.79 -13.45 11.69
CA ARG A 36 -2.13 -12.78 12.84
C ARG A 36 -0.61 -12.68 12.73
N ARG A 37 0.05 -13.67 12.11
CA ARG A 37 1.51 -13.69 11.91
C ARG A 37 2.00 -12.73 10.82
N GLU A 38 1.10 -12.30 9.93
CA GLU A 38 1.40 -11.39 8.83
C GLU A 38 0.86 -9.98 9.09
N ALA A 39 -0.05 -9.81 10.06
CA ALA A 39 -0.63 -8.53 10.42
C ALA A 39 0.44 -7.59 10.98
N MET A 40 0.47 -6.36 10.44
CA MET A 40 1.44 -5.35 10.83
C MET A 40 1.08 -4.68 12.16
N ASP A 41 2.07 -4.49 13.04
CA ASP A 41 1.93 -3.67 14.25
C ASP A 41 2.15 -2.19 13.92
N PHE A 42 1.07 -1.50 13.55
CA PHE A 42 1.13 -0.08 13.23
C PHE A 42 1.60 0.82 14.39
N THR A 43 1.47 0.39 15.65
CA THR A 43 1.90 1.20 16.81
C THR A 43 3.42 1.36 16.82
N THR A 44 4.14 0.26 16.59
CA THR A 44 5.60 0.24 16.55
C THR A 44 6.14 0.69 15.21
N GLU A 45 5.56 0.21 14.11
CA GLU A 45 6.09 0.47 12.76
C GLU A 45 5.98 1.95 12.36
N LEU A 46 4.93 2.66 12.78
CA LEU A 46 4.78 4.09 12.49
C LEU A 46 5.79 4.99 13.24
N GLN A 47 6.61 4.45 14.14
CA GLN A 47 7.71 5.19 14.73
C GLN A 47 8.91 5.33 13.78
N LYS A 48 9.06 4.39 12.82
CA LYS A 48 10.18 4.35 11.87
C LYS A 48 10.09 5.48 10.87
N ARG A 49 11.20 6.20 10.67
CA ARG A 49 11.25 7.41 9.81
C ARG A 49 11.32 7.12 8.31
N ASN A 50 11.70 5.90 7.94
CA ASN A 50 11.82 5.48 6.55
C ASN A 50 10.52 4.87 6.01
N MET A 51 9.39 5.12 6.66
CA MET A 51 8.11 4.54 6.28
C MET A 51 7.08 5.62 5.97
N ASP A 52 6.30 5.36 4.93
CA ASP A 52 5.13 6.15 4.58
C ASP A 52 3.88 5.27 4.71
N LEU A 53 2.88 5.78 5.42
CA LEU A 53 1.53 5.22 5.43
C LEU A 53 0.62 6.13 4.61
N VAL A 54 0.12 5.64 3.50
CA VAL A 54 -0.89 6.31 2.68
C VAL A 54 -2.25 5.74 3.04
N ILE A 55 -3.21 6.60 3.37
CA ILE A 55 -4.61 6.24 3.65
C ILE A 55 -5.48 6.92 2.60
N ILE A 56 -6.36 6.15 1.96
CA ILE A 56 -7.36 6.63 1.01
C ILE A 56 -8.70 6.62 1.72
N VAL A 57 -9.39 7.75 1.69
CA VAL A 57 -10.69 7.92 2.36
C VAL A 57 -11.78 8.24 1.35
N ASP A 58 -12.96 7.69 1.58
CA ASP A 58 -14.18 8.11 0.92
C ASP A 58 -14.71 9.35 1.64
N ASP A 59 -14.67 10.47 0.95
CA ASP A 59 -15.19 11.77 1.40
C ASP A 59 -16.48 12.18 0.67
N ALA A 60 -17.07 11.28 -0.14
CA ALA A 60 -18.37 11.55 -0.75
C ALA A 60 -19.46 11.64 0.32
N GLY A 61 -20.25 12.71 0.27
CA GLY A 61 -21.44 12.86 1.10
C GLY A 61 -21.13 13.02 2.58
N LEU A 62 -20.05 13.74 2.94
CA LEU A 62 -19.80 14.13 4.33
C LEU A 62 -20.90 15.11 4.81
N SER A 63 -22.11 14.61 5.06
CA SER A 63 -23.13 15.30 5.85
C SER A 63 -22.71 15.22 7.33
N THR A 64 -22.56 16.35 7.98
CA THR A 64 -21.99 16.46 9.32
C THR A 64 -22.80 15.70 10.40
N PRO A 65 -22.15 15.03 11.38
CA PRO A 65 -20.71 14.75 11.44
C PRO A 65 -20.40 13.43 10.73
N ALA A 66 -20.04 13.49 9.45
CA ALA A 66 -19.59 12.30 8.75
C ALA A 66 -18.14 11.99 9.13
N ARG A 67 -17.94 10.78 9.67
CA ARG A 67 -16.61 10.24 9.95
C ARG A 67 -15.99 9.81 8.62
N PRO A 68 -14.76 10.23 8.29
CA PRO A 68 -14.09 9.81 7.07
C PRO A 68 -13.91 8.29 7.09
N ARG A 69 -14.36 7.63 6.02
CA ARG A 69 -14.30 6.17 5.90
C ARG A 69 -13.04 5.77 5.16
N MET A 70 -12.16 5.01 5.80
CA MET A 70 -11.00 4.44 5.13
C MET A 70 -11.44 3.39 4.10
N VAL A 71 -10.98 3.59 2.87
CA VAL A 71 -11.25 2.75 1.70
C VAL A 71 -10.09 1.83 1.42
N ALA A 72 -8.88 2.35 1.50
CA ALA A 72 -7.66 1.61 1.26
C ALA A 72 -6.51 2.20 2.07
N TYR A 73 -5.47 1.42 2.27
CA TYR A 73 -4.18 1.92 2.73
C TYR A 73 -3.04 1.23 2.02
N MET A 74 -1.89 1.86 2.11
CA MET A 74 -0.64 1.37 1.57
C MET A 74 0.53 1.78 2.45
N VAL A 75 1.47 0.88 2.63
CA VAL A 75 2.70 1.11 3.39
C VAL A 75 3.89 0.96 2.46
N PHE A 76 4.71 2.00 2.42
CA PHE A 76 6.00 1.99 1.74
C PHE A 76 7.14 2.07 2.75
N VAL A 77 8.24 1.42 2.41
CA VAL A 77 9.50 1.50 3.15
C VAL A 77 10.57 2.03 2.18
N HIS A 78 11.13 3.19 2.49
CA HIS A 78 12.25 3.79 1.77
C HIS A 78 13.54 3.01 2.06
N LEU A 79 14.18 2.53 1.00
CA LEU A 79 15.41 1.77 1.09
C LEU A 79 16.60 2.72 0.91
N LYS A 80 17.58 2.63 1.81
CA LYS A 80 18.76 3.52 1.79
C LYS A 80 19.60 3.34 0.51
N ALA A 81 19.61 2.14 -0.06
CA ALA A 81 20.38 1.83 -1.26
C ALA A 81 19.54 2.00 -2.52
N GLY A 82 20.07 2.73 -3.50
CA GLY A 82 19.57 2.75 -4.88
C GLY A 82 18.29 3.54 -5.12
N ASN A 83 17.91 4.47 -4.25
CA ASN A 83 16.67 5.26 -4.36
C ASN A 83 15.43 4.41 -4.67
N ALA A 84 15.31 3.28 -3.96
CA ALA A 84 14.25 2.31 -4.18
C ALA A 84 13.26 2.33 -3.02
N VAL A 85 12.03 1.92 -3.30
CA VAL A 85 10.97 1.76 -2.30
C VAL A 85 10.46 0.33 -2.29
N LEU A 86 10.30 -0.25 -1.10
CA LEU A 86 9.56 -1.48 -0.90
C LEU A 86 8.07 -1.16 -0.66
N LEU A 87 7.18 -1.64 -1.53
CA LEU A 87 5.76 -1.73 -1.24
C LEU A 87 5.55 -2.86 -0.23
N HIS A 88 5.41 -2.49 1.03
CA HIS A 88 5.32 -3.45 2.14
C HIS A 88 3.90 -3.98 2.34
N LYS A 89 2.90 -3.10 2.23
CA LYS A 89 1.49 -3.46 2.34
C LYS A 89 0.66 -2.64 1.35
N ILE A 90 -0.36 -3.27 0.79
CA ILE A 90 -1.49 -2.57 0.16
C ILE A 90 -2.75 -3.38 0.46
N CYS A 91 -3.80 -2.70 0.87
CA CYS A 91 -5.08 -3.33 1.10
C CYS A 91 -6.22 -2.37 0.76
N VAL A 92 -7.22 -2.90 0.07
CA VAL A 92 -8.50 -2.22 -0.17
C VAL A 92 -9.55 -2.92 0.68
N SER A 93 -10.33 -2.13 1.42
CA SER A 93 -11.46 -2.59 2.22
C SER A 93 -12.45 -3.38 1.35
N GLU A 94 -13.00 -4.46 1.89
CA GLU A 94 -13.72 -5.48 1.13
C GLU A 94 -14.83 -4.93 0.22
N GLY A 95 -15.68 -4.04 0.74
CA GLY A 95 -16.78 -3.43 -0.01
C GLY A 95 -16.35 -2.50 -1.17
N TYR A 96 -15.07 -2.15 -1.23
CA TYR A 96 -14.48 -1.27 -2.23
C TYR A 96 -13.55 -2.01 -3.21
N ARG A 97 -13.35 -3.32 -3.04
CA ARG A 97 -12.51 -4.13 -3.95
C ARG A 97 -13.12 -4.20 -5.35
N ARG A 98 -12.27 -4.57 -6.32
CA ARG A 98 -12.64 -4.76 -7.74
C ARG A 98 -13.14 -3.50 -8.47
N ARG A 99 -12.92 -2.32 -7.89
CA ARG A 99 -13.23 -1.01 -8.50
C ARG A 99 -12.00 -0.27 -9.05
N GLY A 100 -10.87 -0.97 -9.22
CA GLY A 100 -9.62 -0.38 -9.72
C GLY A 100 -8.84 0.48 -8.71
N ILE A 101 -9.32 0.63 -7.48
CA ILE A 101 -8.73 1.54 -6.48
C ILE A 101 -7.25 1.26 -6.21
N ALA A 102 -6.86 0.00 -6.00
CA ALA A 102 -5.46 -0.35 -5.76
C ALA A 102 -4.54 0.07 -6.93
N ARG A 103 -5.03 -0.04 -8.17
CA ARG A 103 -4.29 0.36 -9.38
C ARG A 103 -4.06 1.87 -9.38
N ILE A 104 -5.13 2.64 -9.26
CA ILE A 104 -5.10 4.11 -9.26
C ILE A 104 -4.17 4.63 -8.16
N VAL A 105 -4.29 4.07 -6.95
CA VAL A 105 -3.49 4.47 -5.80
C VAL A 105 -2.00 4.16 -6.02
N LEU A 106 -1.68 3.00 -6.61
CA LEU A 106 -0.30 2.65 -6.94
C LEU A 106 0.27 3.56 -8.04
N GLU A 107 -0.49 3.84 -9.10
CA GLU A 107 -0.07 4.74 -10.20
C GLU A 107 0.22 6.15 -9.67
N ILE A 108 -0.69 6.74 -8.90
CA ILE A 108 -0.50 8.09 -8.32
C ILE A 108 0.76 8.14 -7.46
N GLN A 109 0.99 7.12 -6.63
CA GLN A 109 2.15 7.11 -5.74
C GLN A 109 3.44 6.77 -6.46
N ALA A 110 3.41 5.92 -7.49
CA ALA A 110 4.55 5.69 -8.36
C ALA A 110 4.98 6.98 -9.05
N GLU A 111 4.07 7.74 -9.63
CA GLU A 111 4.38 9.04 -10.25
C GLU A 111 4.97 10.05 -9.25
N ARG A 112 4.47 10.07 -8.01
CA ARG A 112 5.06 10.90 -6.95
C ARG A 112 6.47 10.46 -6.59
N LEU A 113 6.69 9.16 -6.40
CA LEU A 113 8.00 8.60 -6.06
C LEU A 113 9.02 8.84 -7.18
N LYS A 114 8.62 8.69 -8.45
CA LYS A 114 9.44 9.05 -9.62
C LYS A 114 9.93 10.50 -9.55
N LYS A 115 9.02 11.44 -9.30
CA LYS A 115 9.36 12.88 -9.15
C LYS A 115 10.30 13.16 -7.96
N GLN A 116 10.36 12.26 -6.98
CA GLN A 116 11.28 12.32 -5.85
C GLN A 116 12.62 11.62 -6.12
N GLY A 117 12.88 11.20 -7.35
CA GLY A 117 14.12 10.52 -7.75
C GLY A 117 14.13 9.02 -7.42
N CYS A 118 12.97 8.43 -7.08
CA CYS A 118 12.88 6.98 -6.93
C CYS A 118 13.13 6.30 -8.28
N THR A 119 13.95 5.24 -8.28
CA THR A 119 14.33 4.49 -9.48
C THR A 119 13.46 3.25 -9.69
N LYS A 120 12.88 2.72 -8.60
CA LYS A 120 12.05 1.51 -8.65
C LYS A 120 11.19 1.32 -7.40
N ILE A 121 10.05 0.67 -7.60
CA ILE A 121 9.28 0.04 -6.53
C ILE A 121 9.55 -1.47 -6.58
N GLN A 122 9.77 -2.09 -5.43
CA GLN A 122 9.85 -3.54 -5.30
C GLN A 122 8.80 -4.06 -4.32
N LEU A 123 8.40 -5.32 -4.48
CA LEU A 123 7.45 -5.97 -3.57
C LEU A 123 7.68 -7.48 -3.52
N TRP A 124 7.10 -8.09 -2.49
CA TRP A 124 6.89 -9.53 -2.42
C TRP A 124 5.41 -9.83 -2.46
N VAL A 125 5.02 -10.86 -3.20
CA VAL A 125 3.65 -11.35 -3.27
C VAL A 125 3.63 -12.87 -3.19
N ASP A 126 2.64 -13.42 -2.48
CA ASP A 126 2.39 -14.85 -2.46
C ASP A 126 2.03 -15.33 -3.87
N GLU A 127 2.66 -16.42 -4.32
CA GLU A 127 2.40 -17.05 -5.61
C GLU A 127 0.91 -17.37 -5.83
N GLY A 128 0.22 -17.78 -4.76
CA GLY A 128 -1.22 -18.08 -4.73
C GLY A 128 -2.13 -16.84 -4.67
N ASN A 129 -1.60 -15.64 -4.45
CA ASN A 129 -2.38 -14.40 -4.44
C ASN A 129 -2.63 -13.88 -5.87
N ILE A 130 -3.44 -14.62 -6.62
CA ILE A 130 -3.77 -14.35 -8.02
C ILE A 130 -4.32 -12.92 -8.25
N PRO A 131 -5.20 -12.36 -7.40
CA PRO A 131 -5.69 -10.98 -7.58
C PRO A 131 -4.57 -9.95 -7.52
N ALA A 132 -3.65 -10.05 -6.56
CA ALA A 132 -2.54 -9.11 -6.41
C ALA A 132 -1.53 -9.27 -7.57
N ARG A 133 -1.19 -10.51 -7.94
CA ARG A 133 -0.29 -10.76 -9.08
C ARG A 133 -0.84 -10.21 -10.39
N ARG A 134 -2.15 -10.34 -10.65
CA ARG A 134 -2.79 -9.75 -11.83
C ARG A 134 -2.72 -8.23 -11.81
N LEU A 135 -3.00 -7.60 -10.66
CA LEU A 135 -2.85 -6.15 -10.49
C LEU A 135 -1.43 -5.69 -10.82
N TYR A 136 -0.41 -6.33 -10.25
CA TYR A 136 0.98 -5.96 -10.46
C TYR A 136 1.43 -6.16 -11.91
N LYS A 137 1.02 -7.26 -12.56
CA LYS A 137 1.30 -7.48 -13.99
C LYS A 137 0.67 -6.41 -14.88
N VAL A 138 -0.57 -6.02 -14.62
CA VAL A 138 -1.25 -4.94 -15.38
C VAL A 138 -0.54 -3.59 -15.22
N LEU A 139 0.06 -3.34 -14.06
CA LEU A 139 0.89 -2.15 -13.81
C LEU A 139 2.28 -2.21 -14.46
N GLY A 140 2.63 -3.33 -15.11
CA GLY A 140 3.94 -3.52 -15.75
C GLY A 140 5.05 -3.98 -14.80
N LEU A 141 4.71 -4.52 -13.63
CA LEU A 141 5.71 -5.11 -12.74
C LEU A 141 6.17 -6.47 -13.27
N GLU A 142 7.47 -6.70 -13.19
CA GLU A 142 8.12 -7.93 -13.64
C GLU A 142 8.47 -8.84 -12.46
N GLU A 143 8.30 -10.17 -12.63
CA GLU A 143 8.72 -11.16 -11.64
C GLU A 143 10.22 -11.42 -11.77
N VAL A 144 11.00 -11.15 -10.72
CA VAL A 144 12.48 -11.22 -10.79
C VAL A 144 13.09 -12.33 -9.93
N SER A 145 12.35 -12.82 -8.93
CA SER A 145 12.83 -13.90 -8.05
C SER A 145 11.66 -14.68 -7.48
N ARG A 146 11.92 -15.94 -7.10
CA ARG A 146 10.97 -16.82 -6.41
C ARG A 146 11.68 -17.51 -5.25
N VAL A 147 11.06 -17.49 -4.08
CA VAL A 147 11.58 -18.10 -2.86
C VAL A 147 10.53 -19.04 -2.29
N LYS A 148 10.86 -20.34 -2.23
CA LYS A 148 10.01 -21.35 -1.61
C LYS A 148 9.82 -21.04 -0.13
N ASP A 149 8.64 -21.37 0.38
CA ASP A 149 8.27 -21.26 1.80
C ASP A 149 8.49 -19.86 2.40
N TYR A 150 8.44 -18.81 1.58
CA TYR A 150 8.71 -17.43 2.01
C TYR A 150 7.70 -16.91 3.03
N TYR A 151 6.40 -17.19 2.84
CA TYR A 151 5.36 -16.74 3.76
C TYR A 151 5.03 -17.78 4.84
N ALA A 152 5.05 -19.06 4.46
CA ALA A 152 4.89 -20.23 5.30
C ALA A 152 5.24 -21.47 4.47
N VAL A 153 5.31 -22.64 5.11
CA VAL A 153 5.44 -23.93 4.41
C VAL A 153 4.36 -24.06 3.33
N GLY A 154 4.78 -24.30 2.09
CA GLY A 154 3.92 -24.40 0.90
C GLY A 154 3.53 -23.07 0.26
N ARG A 155 3.97 -21.92 0.81
CA ARG A 155 3.60 -20.58 0.31
C ARG A 155 4.82 -19.84 -0.23
N THR A 156 5.07 -20.05 -1.52
CA THR A 156 6.15 -19.41 -2.30
C THR A 156 5.93 -17.91 -2.38
N GLY A 157 7.00 -17.14 -2.15
CA GLY A 157 7.03 -15.71 -2.38
C GLY A 157 7.65 -15.40 -3.75
N ILE A 158 7.02 -14.47 -4.47
CA ILE A 158 7.52 -13.94 -5.74
C ILE A 158 7.92 -12.49 -5.51
N GLN A 159 9.16 -12.16 -5.83
CA GLN A 159 9.62 -10.78 -5.86
C GLN A 159 9.23 -10.16 -7.19
N MET A 160 8.63 -8.97 -7.14
CA MET A 160 8.32 -8.20 -8.34
C MET A 160 8.93 -6.80 -8.29
N LEU A 161 9.31 -6.26 -9.45
CA LEU A 161 9.89 -4.92 -9.61
C LEU A 161 9.08 -4.06 -10.58
N TRP A 162 8.89 -2.80 -10.23
CA TRP A 162 8.47 -1.73 -11.12
C TRP A 162 9.66 -0.80 -11.36
N GLY A 163 10.35 -0.96 -12.50
CA GLY A 163 11.43 -0.06 -12.89
C GLY A 163 10.88 1.27 -13.40
N PHE A 164 11.47 2.38 -12.96
CA PHE A 164 11.19 3.70 -13.49
C PHE A 164 12.38 4.09 -14.37
N SER A 165 12.18 4.09 -15.69
CA SER A 165 13.19 4.61 -16.60
C SER A 165 13.42 6.08 -16.30
N SER A 166 14.68 6.50 -16.21
CA SER A 166 15.05 7.91 -16.32
C SER A 166 14.61 8.36 -17.72
N VAL A 167 13.60 9.23 -17.80
CA VAL A 167 13.34 10.00 -19.01
C VAL A 167 14.46 11.02 -19.18
#